data_AF-A0A920A6F9-F1
#
_entry.id   AF-A0A920A6F9-F1
#
_cell.length_a   1.000
_cell.length_b   1.000
_cell.length_c   1.000
_cell.angle_alpha   90.00
_cell.angle_beta   90.00
_cell.angle_gamma   90.00
#
_symmetry.space_group_name_H-M   'P 1'
#
loop_
_entity.id
_entity.type
_entity.pdbx_description
1 polymer ?
#
loop_
_entity_poly.entity_id
_entity_poly.type
_entity_poly.pdbx_seq_one_letter_code
_entity_poly.pdbx_strand_id
1 'polypeptide(L)'
;MSLKTILILIGIVIIGLALIYAPKAIRVNKMIHLYDKDKIAYNFINMDKIFRAGPTIKASASPHSFQNMTMSFHCPQLLNIWARMRT
;
A
#
# COMPACT_ATOMS: atom_id res chain seq x y z
N MET A 1 28.31 34.02 -18.43
CA MET A 1 27.68 33.72 -17.13
C MET A 1 28.76 33.36 -16.12
N SER A 2 28.64 33.79 -14.86
CA SER A 2 29.61 33.45 -13.79
C SER A 2 29.35 32.03 -13.25
N LEU A 3 30.39 31.35 -12.75
CA LEU A 3 30.28 30.02 -12.10
C LEU A 3 29.23 30.01 -10.99
N LYS A 4 29.15 31.10 -10.20
CA LYS A 4 28.14 31.25 -9.15
C LYS A 4 26.71 31.20 -9.72
N THR A 5 26.48 31.85 -10.85
CA THR A 5 25.19 31.85 -11.55
C THR A 5 24.82 30.47 -12.08
N ILE A 6 25.80 29.73 -12.62
CA ILE A 6 25.60 28.36 -13.13
C ILE A 6 25.24 27.40 -11.98
N LEU A 7 25.94 27.49 -10.85
CA LEU A 7 25.67 26.66 -9.67
C LEU A 7 24.27 26.92 -9.10
N ILE A 8 23.83 28.17 -9.04
CA ILE A 8 22.47 28.53 -8.61
C ILE A 8 21.43 27.90 -9.56
N LEU A 9 21.65 27.98 -10.87
CA LEU A 9 20.73 27.42 -11.85
C LEU A 9 20.60 25.89 -11.71
N ILE A 10 21.73 25.19 -11.54
CA ILE A 10 21.75 23.75 -11.31
C ILE A 10 21.02 23.40 -10.00
N GLY A 11 21.24 24.18 -8.93
CA GLY A 11 20.55 24.00 -7.66
C GLY A 11 19.03 24.08 -7.81
N ILE A 12 18.52 25.06 -8.56
CA ILE A 12 17.09 25.21 -8.82
C ILE A 12 16.54 24.00 -9.59
N VAL A 13 17.27 23.51 -10.60
CA VAL A 13 16.86 22.32 -11.37
C VAL A 13 16.79 21.08 -10.47
N ILE A 14 17.81 20.86 -9.62
CA ILE A 14 17.84 19.73 -8.69
C ILE A 14 16.67 19.80 -7.70
N ILE A 15 16.39 20.98 -7.15
CA ILE A 15 15.25 21.19 -6.24
C ILE A 15 13.93 20.91 -6.96
N GLY A 16 13.76 21.42 -8.19
CA GLY A 16 12.58 21.16 -9.02
C GLY A 16 12.36 19.67 -9.28
N LEU A 17 13.43 18.95 -9.64
CA LEU A 17 13.38 17.49 -9.82
C LEU A 17 13.03 16.79 -8.51
N ALA A 18 13.66 17.16 -7.39
CA ALA A 18 13.39 16.56 -6.09
C ALA A 18 11.90 16.71 -5.71
N LEU A 19 11.29 17.87 -5.93
CA LEU A 19 9.86 18.09 -5.63
C LEU A 19 8.93 17.19 -6.46
N ILE A 20 9.29 16.86 -7.71
CA ILE A 20 8.49 16.01 -8.59
C ILE A 20 8.70 14.51 -8.29
N TYR A 21 9.94 14.10 -8.03
CA TYR A 21 10.31 12.69 -7.89
C TYR A 21 10.27 12.18 -6.45
N ALA A 22 10.53 13.02 -5.43
CA ALA A 22 10.45 12.63 -4.02
C ALA A 22 9.11 12.01 -3.62
N PRO A 23 7.92 12.58 -3.96
CA PRO A 23 6.65 11.95 -3.58
C PRO A 23 6.44 10.58 -4.24
N LYS A 24 7.03 10.36 -5.43
CA LYS A 24 6.98 9.06 -6.12
C LYS A 24 7.90 8.04 -5.42
N ALA A 25 9.11 8.44 -5.06
CA ALA A 25 10.06 7.60 -4.32
C ALA A 25 9.49 7.17 -2.96
N ILE A 26 8.89 8.11 -2.21
CA ILE A 26 8.22 7.81 -0.92
C ILE A 26 7.10 6.77 -1.12
N ARG A 27 6.34 6.87 -2.21
CA ARG A 27 5.26 5.91 -2.52
C ARG A 27 5.81 4.51 -2.78
N VAL A 28 6.87 4.40 -3.57
CA VAL A 28 7.53 3.11 -3.85
C VAL A 28 8.09 2.50 -2.56
N ASN A 29 8.74 3.31 -1.72
CA ASN A 29 9.26 2.85 -0.44
C ASN A 29 8.16 2.26 0.45
N LYS A 30 7.00 2.93 0.54
CA LYS A 30 5.84 2.41 1.28
C LYS A 30 5.29 1.10 0.71
N MET A 31 5.33 0.91 -0.61
CA MET A 31 4.89 -0.34 -1.27
C MET A 31 5.82 -1.51 -0.96
N ILE A 32 7.13 -1.28 -0.99
CA ILE A 32 8.14 -2.32 -0.70
C ILE A 32 7.97 -2.84 0.74
N HIS A 33 7.79 -1.92 1.69
CA HIS A 33 7.63 -2.25 3.11
C HIS A 33 6.21 -2.67 3.52
N LEU A 34 5.27 -2.77 2.58
CA LEU A 34 3.89 -3.15 2.87
C LEU A 34 3.80 -4.57 3.44
N TYR A 35 4.64 -5.47 2.93
CA TYR A 35 4.68 -6.89 3.27
C TYR A 35 5.74 -7.26 4.31
N ASP A 36 6.33 -6.27 4.98
CA ASP A 36 7.28 -6.52 6.06
C ASP A 36 6.65 -7.44 7.10
N LYS A 37 7.29 -8.60 7.33
CA LYS A 37 6.76 -9.71 8.13
C LYS A 37 6.21 -9.26 9.48
N ASP A 38 6.94 -8.37 10.15
CA ASP A 38 6.62 -7.94 11.51
C ASP A 38 5.53 -6.86 11.56
N LYS A 39 5.17 -6.29 10.41
CA LYS A 39 4.23 -5.15 10.30
C LYS A 39 3.08 -5.40 9.32
N ILE A 40 3.02 -6.57 8.68
CA ILE A 40 2.04 -6.87 7.64
C ILE A 40 0.60 -6.65 8.13
N ALA A 41 0.23 -7.17 9.29
CA ALA A 41 -1.11 -6.98 9.84
C ALA A 41 -1.42 -5.50 10.09
N TYR A 42 -0.48 -4.78 10.71
CA TYR A 42 -0.63 -3.36 10.97
C TYR A 42 -0.76 -2.55 9.68
N ASN A 43 0.07 -2.84 8.68
CA ASN A 43 0.08 -2.12 7.42
C ASN A 43 -1.23 -2.31 6.64
N PHE A 44 -1.73 -3.56 6.59
CA PHE A 44 -2.97 -3.88 5.88
C PHE A 44 -4.21 -3.28 6.56
N ILE A 45 -4.25 -3.24 7.89
CA ILE A 45 -5.35 -2.61 8.63
C ILE A 45 -5.35 -1.08 8.46
N ASN A 46 -4.17 -0.46 8.26
CA ASN A 46 -4.01 1.00 8.16
C ASN A 46 -3.66 1.46 6.73
N MET A 47 -4.15 0.77 5.70
CA MET A 47 -3.89 1.09 4.30
C MET A 47 -4.30 2.52 3.93
N ASP A 48 -5.40 3.01 4.50
CA ASP A 48 -5.95 4.36 4.32
C ASP A 48 -5.02 5.46 4.83
N LYS A 49 -4.20 5.16 5.85
CA LYS A 49 -3.22 6.10 6.43
C LYS A 49 -1.88 6.03 5.71
N ILE A 50 -1.48 4.83 5.29
CA ILE A 50 -0.18 4.60 4.65
C ILE A 50 -0.20 5.13 3.22
N PHE A 51 -1.27 4.85 2.48
CA PHE A 51 -1.43 5.33 1.11
C PHE A 51 -2.39 6.52 1.08
N ARG A 52 -2.06 7.55 0.29
CA ARG A 52 -3.04 8.59 -0.02
C ARG A 52 -4.16 7.93 -0.81
N ALA A 53 -5.23 7.56 -0.12
CA ALA A 53 -6.40 6.96 -0.74
C ALA A 53 -6.93 7.92 -1.80
N GLY A 54 -7.30 7.36 -2.95
CA GLY A 54 -8.11 8.07 -3.94
C GLY A 54 -9.51 8.37 -3.39
N PRO A 55 -10.40 8.92 -4.21
CA PRO A 55 -11.80 9.07 -3.82
C PRO A 55 -12.35 7.72 -3.33
N THR A 56 -12.85 7.70 -2.09
CA THR A 56 -13.39 6.50 -1.48
C THR A 56 -14.67 6.09 -2.21
N ILE A 57 -14.81 4.80 -2.51
CA ILE A 57 -16.06 4.26 -3.04
C ILE A 57 -17.10 4.35 -1.92
N LYS A 58 -18.19 5.07 -2.18
CA LYS A 58 -19.29 5.21 -1.21
C LYS A 58 -19.93 3.84 -0.95
N ALA A 59 -20.35 3.62 0.29
CA ALA A 59 -21.13 2.44 0.64
C ALA A 59 -22.44 2.40 -0.16
N SER A 60 -22.95 1.21 -0.43
CA SER A 60 -24.25 1.02 -1.07
C SER A 60 -25.35 1.63 -0.19
N ALA A 61 -26.31 2.31 -0.83
CA ALA A 61 -27.51 2.78 -0.14
C ALA A 61 -28.42 1.63 0.34
N SER A 62 -28.33 0.46 -0.32
CA SER A 62 -29.07 -0.75 0.02
C SER A 62 -28.08 -1.91 0.20
N PRO A 63 -27.41 -2.03 1.36
CA PRO A 63 -26.47 -3.13 1.61
C PRO A 63 -27.21 -4.47 1.73
N HIS A 64 -26.61 -5.54 1.18
CA HIS A 64 -27.09 -6.89 1.43
C HIS A 64 -26.77 -7.29 2.87
N SER A 65 -27.78 -7.75 3.61
CA SER A 65 -27.55 -8.36 4.92
C SER A 65 -27.29 -9.84 4.74
N PHE A 66 -26.09 -10.28 5.12
CA PHE A 66 -25.80 -11.71 5.22
C PHE A 66 -26.66 -12.30 6.35
N GLN A 67 -27.22 -13.49 6.12
CA GLN A 67 -27.85 -14.24 7.20
C GLN A 67 -26.77 -14.65 8.21
N ASN A 68 -27.01 -14.39 9.49
CA ASN A 68 -26.15 -14.88 10.55
C ASN A 68 -26.13 -16.42 10.51
N MET A 69 -24.96 -16.98 10.22
CA MET A 69 -24.77 -18.42 10.21
C MET A 69 -24.66 -18.89 11.66
N THR A 70 -25.69 -19.58 12.15
CA THR A 70 -25.74 -20.16 13.51
C THR A 70 -24.91 -21.45 13.64
N MET A 71 -24.41 -22.00 12.53
CA MET A 71 -23.52 -23.16 12.53
C MET A 71 -22.07 -22.69 12.72
N SER A 72 -21.33 -23.40 13.59
CA SER A 72 -19.91 -23.18 13.82
C SER A 72 -19.13 -23.20 12.49
N PHE A 73 -18.39 -22.13 12.21
CA PHE A 73 -17.46 -22.07 11.08
C PHE A 73 -16.46 -23.22 11.18
N HIS A 74 -16.63 -24.25 10.34
CA HIS A 74 -15.66 -25.32 10.21
C HIS A 74 -14.56 -24.87 9.25
N CYS A 75 -13.43 -24.42 9.80
CA CYS A 75 -12.25 -24.12 8.99
C CYS A 75 -11.75 -25.43 8.37
N PRO A 76 -11.82 -25.60 7.04
CA PRO A 76 -11.28 -26.80 6.41
C PRO A 76 -9.77 -26.85 6.71
N GLN A 77 -9.30 -27.98 7.25
CA GLN A 77 -7.89 -28.16 7.58
C GLN A 77 -7.02 -28.03 6.31
N LEU A 78 -6.39 -26.87 6.13
CA LEU A 78 -5.50 -26.53 5.01
C LEU A 78 -4.27 -27.47 4.88
N LEU A 79 -4.06 -28.35 5.85
CA LEU A 79 -2.92 -29.27 5.92
C LEU A 79 -2.90 -30.27 4.75
N ASN A 80 -4.07 -30.68 4.24
CA ASN A 80 -4.15 -31.74 3.23
C ASN A 80 -4.01 -31.24 1.77
N ILE A 81 -4.20 -29.94 1.54
CA ILE A 81 -4.16 -29.35 0.19
C ILE A 81 -2.71 -29.12 -0.27
N TRP A 82 -1.82 -28.72 0.66
CA TRP A 82 -0.39 -28.54 0.39
C TRP A 82 0.39 -29.85 0.25
N ALA A 83 -0.08 -30.95 0.87
CA ALA A 83 0.52 -32.27 0.72
C ALA A 83 0.22 -32.88 -0.66
N ARG A 84 -0.99 -32.65 -1.20
CA ARG A 84 -1.43 -33.18 -2.49
C ARG A 84 -0.87 -32.44 -3.71
N MET A 85 -0.46 -31.18 -3.57
CA MET A 85 0.24 -30.44 -4.63
C MET A 85 1.75 -30.75 -4.72
N ARG A 86 2.29 -31.54 -3.79
CA ARG A 86 3.72 -31.93 -3.75
C ARG A 86 4.00 -33.38 -4.14
N THR A 87 2.97 -34.14 -4.53
CA THR A 87 3.04 -35.50 -5.09
C THR A 87 2.59 -35.47 -6.53
#